data_AF-A0A9R1RCC2-F1
#
_entry.id   AF-A0A9R1RCC2-F1
#
_cell.length_a   1.000
_cell.length_b   1.000
_cell.length_c   1.000
_cell.angle_alpha   90.00
_cell.angle_beta   90.00
_cell.angle_gamma   90.00
#
_symmetry.space_group_name_H-M   'P 1'
#
loop_
_entity.id
_entity.type
_entity.pdbx_description
1 polymer ?
#
loop_
_entity_poly.entity_id
_entity_poly.type
_entity_poly.pdbx_seq_one_letter_code
_entity_poly.pdbx_strand_id
1 'polypeptide(L)'
;MDSVRIGPYRQIFCPDNFVFGQSGAGNKWAKGHYTEMSSILNVVHKEAENCDCLQGFQVCHSIGGGTGSGMGTQLSSRIREEYPDQMMLTFSVFPSRKALTQWSSPTMPPSRFTSWLRTLMSAWCWTTRRSMESASAPSS
;
A
#
# COMPACT_ATOMS: atom_id res chain seq x y z
N MET A 1 -11.57 -4.03 -8.02
CA MET A 1 -12.49 -3.04 -7.43
C MET A 1 -13.86 -3.64 -7.23
N ASP A 2 -14.44 -4.29 -8.24
CA ASP A 2 -15.82 -4.81 -8.18
C ASP A 2 -16.03 -5.83 -7.05
N SER A 3 -15.03 -6.66 -6.74
CA SER A 3 -15.08 -7.60 -5.61
C SER A 3 -15.22 -6.91 -4.24
N VAL A 4 -14.68 -5.70 -4.07
CA VAL A 4 -14.82 -4.92 -2.83
C VAL A 4 -16.20 -4.30 -2.74
N ARG A 5 -16.76 -3.85 -3.88
CA ARG A 5 -18.10 -3.24 -3.97
C ARG A 5 -19.23 -4.26 -3.81
N ILE A 6 -19.01 -5.50 -4.25
CA ILE A 6 -20.00 -6.59 -4.17
C ILE A 6 -19.80 -7.43 -2.90
N GLY A 7 -18.61 -7.36 -2.30
CA GLY A 7 -18.23 -8.17 -1.14
C GLY A 7 -19.06 -7.93 0.13
N PRO A 8 -18.88 -8.80 1.14
CA PRO A 8 -19.59 -8.69 2.42
C PRO A 8 -19.28 -7.39 3.17
N TYR A 9 -18.11 -6.79 2.92
CA TYR A 9 -17.65 -5.56 3.57
C TYR A 9 -17.96 -4.28 2.80
N ARG A 10 -18.81 -4.33 1.77
CA ARG A 10 -19.09 -3.18 0.89
C ARG A 10 -19.64 -1.94 1.60
N GLN A 11 -20.34 -2.13 2.72
CA GLN A 11 -21.01 -1.04 3.44
C GLN A 11 -20.04 -0.22 4.31
N ILE A 12 -18.82 -0.73 4.55
CA ILE A 12 -17.84 -0.08 5.44
C ILE A 12 -17.11 1.05 4.71
N PHE A 13 -17.00 0.97 3.38
CA PHE A 13 -16.26 1.93 2.58
C PHE A 13 -17.20 2.98 1.97
N CYS A 14 -16.84 4.25 2.13
CA CYS A 14 -17.56 5.35 1.49
C CYS A 14 -17.42 5.23 -0.05
N PRO A 15 -18.53 5.21 -0.81
CA PRO A 15 -18.48 5.06 -2.26
C PRO A 15 -17.71 6.21 -2.95
N ASP A 16 -17.66 7.39 -2.34
CA ASP A 16 -17.00 8.59 -2.87
C ASP A 16 -15.47 8.48 -2.86
N ASN A 17 -14.91 7.58 -2.04
CA ASN A 17 -13.46 7.43 -1.88
C ASN A 17 -12.87 6.46 -2.92
N PHE A 18 -13.70 5.87 -3.77
CA PHE A 18 -13.25 4.99 -4.84
C PHE A 18 -12.90 5.76 -6.11
N VAL A 19 -11.60 5.97 -6.33
CA VAL A 19 -11.08 6.50 -7.59
C VAL A 19 -10.54 5.37 -8.47
N PHE A 20 -10.91 5.37 -9.75
CA PHE A 20 -10.47 4.38 -10.72
C PHE A 20 -10.09 5.04 -12.05
N GLY A 21 -9.04 4.51 -12.68
CA GLY A 21 -8.64 4.89 -14.04
C GLY A 21 -9.16 3.88 -15.07
N GLN A 22 -9.51 4.34 -16.28
CA GLN A 22 -9.90 3.46 -17.38
C GLN A 22 -8.71 2.67 -17.98
N SER A 23 -7.47 3.14 -17.80
CA SER A 23 -6.26 2.52 -18.36
C SER A 23 -5.29 2.08 -17.28
N GLY A 24 -4.89 0.81 -17.30
CA GLY A 24 -3.83 0.29 -16.45
C GLY A 24 -2.43 0.68 -16.95
N ALA A 25 -1.46 0.75 -16.03
CA ALA A 25 -0.06 1.05 -16.37
C ALA A 25 0.66 -0.12 -17.09
N GLY A 26 0.07 -1.32 -17.13
CA GLY A 26 0.63 -2.48 -17.85
C GLY A 26 2.03 -2.86 -17.36
N ASN A 27 2.27 -2.81 -16.05
CA ASN A 27 3.57 -3.02 -15.40
C ASN A 27 4.71 -2.08 -15.81
N LYS A 28 4.40 -0.95 -16.47
CA LYS A 28 5.37 0.11 -16.78
C LYS A 28 5.32 1.19 -15.72
N TRP A 29 6.41 1.34 -14.96
CA TRP A 29 6.54 2.39 -13.94
C TRP A 29 6.31 3.79 -14.52
N ALA A 30 6.96 4.11 -15.64
CA ALA A 30 6.87 5.43 -16.27
C ALA A 30 5.42 5.81 -16.62
N LYS A 31 4.65 4.87 -17.17
CA LYS A 31 3.24 5.11 -17.48
C LYS A 31 2.46 5.45 -16.22
N GLY A 32 2.71 4.75 -15.11
CA GLY A 32 2.08 5.03 -13.82
C GLY A 32 2.52 6.36 -13.19
N HIS A 33 3.78 6.75 -13.35
CA HIS A 33 4.35 7.95 -12.72
C HIS A 33 3.98 9.27 -13.42
N TYR A 34 3.76 9.22 -14.74
CA TYR A 34 3.36 10.40 -15.53
C TYR A 34 1.85 10.49 -15.73
N THR A 35 1.07 9.55 -15.19
CA THR A 35 -0.40 9.65 -15.24
C THR A 35 -0.87 10.78 -14.34
N GLU A 36 -1.92 11.49 -14.74
CA GLU A 36 -2.51 12.55 -13.92
C GLU A 36 -3.20 11.98 -12.68
N MET A 37 -2.82 12.51 -11.51
CA MET A 37 -3.25 12.05 -10.18
C MET A 37 -4.20 13.04 -9.49
N SER A 38 -4.66 14.07 -10.21
CA SER A 38 -5.41 15.21 -9.67
C SER A 38 -6.69 14.79 -8.92
N SER A 39 -7.41 13.81 -9.45
CA SER A 39 -8.62 13.27 -8.81
C SER A 39 -8.36 12.62 -7.46
N ILE A 40 -7.21 11.96 -7.29
CA ILE A 40 -6.85 11.28 -6.04
C ILE A 40 -6.44 12.30 -4.97
N LEU A 41 -5.66 13.32 -5.36
CA LEU A 41 -5.29 14.39 -4.44
C LEU A 41 -6.52 15.13 -3.91
N ASN A 42 -7.51 15.43 -4.76
CA ASN A 42 -8.73 16.09 -4.32
C ASN A 42 -9.50 15.30 -3.25
N VAL A 43 -9.53 13.96 -3.35
CA VAL A 43 -10.15 13.10 -2.33
C VAL A 43 -9.35 13.14 -1.04
N VAL A 44 -8.01 13.09 -1.12
CA VAL A 44 -7.14 13.19 0.05
C VAL A 44 -7.32 14.54 0.76
N HIS A 45 -7.42 15.64 0.02
CA HIS A 45 -7.71 16.97 0.56
C HIS A 45 -9.04 17.02 1.31
N LYS A 46 -10.12 16.51 0.68
CA LYS A 46 -11.45 16.46 1.30
C LYS A 46 -11.43 15.65 2.61
N GLU A 47 -10.74 14.52 2.64
CA GLU A 47 -10.64 13.69 3.84
C GLU A 47 -9.75 14.33 4.93
N ALA A 48 -8.69 15.03 4.53
CA ALA A 48 -7.84 15.78 5.45
C ALA A 48 -8.60 16.95 6.10
N GLU A 49 -9.43 17.68 5.34
CA GLU A 49 -10.29 18.76 5.87
C GLU A 49 -11.39 18.24 6.80
N ASN A 50 -11.86 17.01 6.60
CA ASN A 50 -12.86 16.37 7.46
C ASN A 50 -12.27 15.89 8.80
N CYS A 51 -10.95 15.96 8.98
CA CYS A 51 -10.26 15.56 10.21
C CYS A 51 -9.76 16.78 11.00
N ASP A 52 -10.14 16.90 12.27
CA ASP A 52 -9.70 18.02 13.12
C ASP A 52 -8.20 18.00 13.44
N CYS A 53 -7.60 16.81 13.52
CA CYS A 53 -6.18 16.60 13.82
C CYS A 53 -5.64 15.38 13.06
N LEU A 54 -5.05 15.61 11.90
CA LEU A 54 -4.38 14.57 11.13
C LEU A 54 -3.05 14.18 11.80
N GLN A 55 -2.83 12.88 12.01
CA GLN A 55 -1.56 12.34 12.53
C GLN A 55 -0.59 11.97 11.41
N GLY A 56 -1.11 11.50 10.28
CA GLY A 56 -0.32 11.06 9.15
C GLY A 56 -1.07 10.18 8.16
N PHE A 57 -0.33 9.76 7.13
CA PHE A 57 -0.86 8.97 6.01
C PHE A 57 -0.26 7.57 5.98
N GLN A 58 -1.10 6.59 5.63
CA GLN A 58 -0.68 5.21 5.37
C GLN A 58 -0.85 4.89 3.88
N VAL A 59 0.25 4.66 3.18
CA VAL A 59 0.28 4.39 1.74
C VAL A 59 0.63 2.92 1.51
N CYS A 60 -0.34 2.13 1.04
CA CYS A 60 -0.15 0.73 0.68
C CYS A 60 0.01 0.57 -0.83
N HIS A 61 1.17 0.08 -1.28
CA HIS A 61 1.43 -0.07 -2.71
C HIS A 61 2.40 -1.23 -3.04
N SER A 62 2.40 -1.70 -4.29
CA SER A 62 3.32 -2.74 -4.75
C SER A 62 4.55 -2.12 -5.42
N ILE A 63 5.75 -2.62 -5.12
CA ILE A 63 6.98 -2.18 -5.81
C ILE A 63 7.09 -2.80 -7.22
N GLY A 64 6.60 -4.03 -7.40
CA GLY A 64 6.73 -4.75 -8.68
C GLY A 64 5.72 -4.38 -9.77
N GLY A 65 4.66 -3.64 -9.45
CA GLY A 65 3.58 -3.31 -10.38
C GLY A 65 3.71 -1.87 -10.91
N GLY A 66 3.33 -1.62 -12.17
CA GLY A 66 3.53 -0.31 -12.83
C GLY A 66 2.69 0.83 -12.22
N THR A 67 1.45 0.54 -11.83
CA THR A 67 0.59 1.52 -11.15
C THR A 67 1.02 1.69 -9.71
N GLY A 68 1.12 0.61 -8.93
CA GLY A 68 1.50 0.70 -7.52
C GLY A 68 2.86 1.37 -7.30
N SER A 69 3.86 1.11 -8.14
CA SER A 69 5.17 1.75 -8.02
C SER A 69 5.19 3.16 -8.61
N GLY A 70 4.73 3.37 -9.85
CA GLY A 70 4.78 4.67 -10.52
C GLY A 70 3.89 5.72 -9.84
N MET A 71 2.61 5.39 -9.71
CA MET A 71 1.60 6.26 -9.13
C MET A 71 1.77 6.41 -7.61
N GLY A 72 2.17 5.33 -6.92
CA GLY A 72 2.44 5.37 -5.48
C GLY A 72 3.61 6.29 -5.12
N THR A 73 4.70 6.26 -5.90
CA THR A 73 5.81 7.20 -5.73
C THR A 73 5.39 8.64 -5.98
N GLN A 74 4.62 8.89 -7.05
CA GLN A 74 4.13 10.24 -7.36
C GLN A 74 3.23 10.80 -6.24
N LEU A 75 2.31 9.99 -5.72
CA LEU A 75 1.44 10.38 -4.59
C LEU A 75 2.25 10.69 -3.33
N SER A 76 3.22 9.83 -3.02
CA SER A 76 4.07 9.98 -1.84
C SER A 76 4.91 11.26 -1.89
N SER A 77 5.35 11.69 -3.07
CA SER A 77 6.04 12.98 -3.23
C SER A 77 5.09 14.15 -3.02
N ARG A 78 3.89 14.12 -3.62
CA ARG A 78 2.92 15.21 -3.51
C ARG A 78 2.41 15.43 -2.09
N ILE A 79 2.11 14.36 -1.36
CA ILE A 79 1.67 14.47 0.04
C ILE A 79 2.79 15.06 0.91
N ARG A 80 4.07 14.73 0.65
CA ARG A 80 5.19 15.36 1.37
C ARG A 80 5.37 16.84 1.03
N GLU A 81 5.01 17.25 -0.18
CA GLU A 81 5.05 18.66 -0.59
C GLU A 81 3.94 19.48 0.10
N GLU A 82 2.72 18.95 0.17
CA GLU A 82 1.56 19.65 0.73
C GLU A 82 1.49 19.57 2.26
N TYR A 83 1.90 18.45 2.86
CA TYR A 83 1.81 18.18 4.30
C TYR A 83 3.17 17.73 4.85
N PRO A 84 4.14 18.65 5.01
CA PRO A 84 5.50 18.31 5.43
C PRO A 84 5.60 17.83 6.89
N ASP A 85 4.72 18.31 7.78
CA ASP A 85 4.75 17.99 9.22
C ASP A 85 4.05 16.66 9.57
N GLN A 86 3.42 16.02 8.59
CA GLN A 86 2.61 14.82 8.80
C GLN A 86 3.43 13.54 8.61
N MET A 87 3.27 12.56 9.50
CA MET A 87 4.02 11.32 9.38
C MET A 87 3.54 10.50 8.17
N MET A 88 4.46 9.89 7.41
CA MET A 88 4.12 9.06 6.26
C MET A 88 4.63 7.64 6.45
N LEU A 89 3.70 6.69 6.49
CA LEU A 89 3.98 5.26 6.58
C LEU A 89 3.71 4.60 5.23
N THR A 90 4.70 3.89 4.70
CA THR A 90 4.57 3.22 3.39
C THR A 90 4.64 1.71 3.56
N PHE A 91 3.53 1.02 3.30
CA PHE A 91 3.46 -0.44 3.26
C PHE A 91 3.72 -0.91 1.83
N SER A 92 4.94 -1.36 1.58
CA SER A 92 5.35 -1.80 0.26
C SER A 92 5.43 -3.32 0.16
N VAL A 93 4.75 -3.89 -0.84
CA VAL A 93 4.83 -5.33 -1.11
C VAL A 93 6.01 -5.60 -2.05
N PHE A 94 7.02 -6.30 -1.51
CA PHE A 94 8.21 -6.68 -2.26
C PHE A 94 7.98 -8.01 -3.04
N PRO A 95 8.33 -8.08 -4.33
CA PRO A 95 8.19 -9.32 -5.09
C PRO A 95 9.15 -10.39 -4.58
N SER A 96 8.64 -11.56 -4.21
CA SER A 96 9.47 -12.69 -3.77
C SER A 96 9.95 -13.53 -4.96
N ARG A 97 11.23 -13.93 -4.96
CA ARG A 97 11.84 -14.81 -5.97
C ARG A 97 11.11 -16.15 -6.17
N LYS A 98 10.37 -16.64 -5.17
CA LYS A 98 9.57 -17.88 -5.29
C LYS A 98 8.43 -17.76 -6.30
N ALA A 99 7.86 -16.57 -6.47
CA ALA A 99 6.82 -16.33 -7.49
C ALA A 99 7.40 -16.36 -8.91
N LEU A 100 8.68 -15.98 -9.08
CA LEU A 100 9.38 -16.04 -10.37
C LEU A 100 9.84 -17.45 -10.76
N THR A 101 10.12 -18.34 -9.79
CA THR A 101 10.57 -19.73 -10.05
C THR A 101 9.46 -20.77 -10.07
N GLN A 102 8.27 -20.48 -9.54
CA GLN A 102 7.13 -21.41 -9.63
C GLN A 102 6.50 -21.46 -11.02
N TRP A 103 6.59 -20.39 -11.81
CA TRP A 103 6.09 -20.41 -13.19
C TRP A 103 6.97 -21.26 -14.14
N SER A 104 8.22 -21.52 -13.77
CA SER A 104 9.17 -22.32 -14.55
C SER A 104 9.36 -23.75 -14.03
N SER A 105 8.66 -24.18 -12.99
CA SER A 105 8.82 -25.54 -12.43
C SER A 105 7.48 -26.16 -12.04
N PRO A 106 7.03 -27.20 -12.76
CA PRO A 106 5.72 -27.81 -12.54
C PRO A 106 5.79 -28.85 -11.40
N THR A 107 5.98 -28.42 -10.15
CA THR A 107 5.60 -29.17 -8.94
C THR A 107 6.01 -28.40 -7.68
N MET A 108 5.02 -27.94 -6.88
CA MET A 108 5.26 -27.53 -5.49
C MET A 108 4.22 -28.19 -4.58
N PRO A 109 4.63 -28.99 -3.59
CA PRO A 109 3.71 -29.64 -2.66
C PRO A 109 3.21 -28.68 -1.56
N PRO A 110 1.98 -28.89 -1.04
CA PRO A 110 1.27 -27.97 -0.14
C PRO A 110 1.94 -27.75 1.24
N SER A 111 2.89 -28.60 1.64
CA SER A 111 3.59 -28.47 2.93
C SER A 111 4.54 -27.27 3.02
N ARG A 112 4.99 -26.72 1.89
CA ARG A 112 5.93 -25.58 1.86
C ARG A 112 5.23 -24.21 1.88
N PHE A 113 3.91 -24.17 1.63
CA PHE A 113 3.11 -22.96 1.65
C PHE A 113 2.82 -22.48 3.09
N THR A 114 2.50 -23.42 3.99
CA THR A 114 2.20 -23.13 5.40
C THR A 114 3.43 -22.68 6.19
N SER A 115 4.60 -23.24 5.87
CA SER A 115 5.88 -22.83 6.46
C SER A 115 6.26 -21.40 6.07
N TRP A 116 6.05 -21.02 4.81
CA TRP A 116 6.36 -19.67 4.33
C TRP A 116 5.44 -18.59 4.94
N LEU A 117 4.14 -18.88 5.05
CA LEU A 117 3.19 -17.97 5.72
C LEU A 117 3.53 -17.77 7.20
N ARG A 118 3.97 -18.82 7.90
CA ARG A 118 4.43 -18.69 9.30
C ARG A 118 5.65 -17.79 9.42
N THR A 119 6.63 -17.89 8.53
CA THR A 119 7.83 -17.04 8.57
C THR A 119 7.49 -15.56 8.31
N LEU A 120 6.58 -15.27 7.38
CA LEU A 120 6.15 -13.89 7.14
C LEU A 120 5.36 -13.29 8.31
N MET A 121 4.46 -14.07 8.89
CA MET A 121 3.68 -13.64 10.06
C MET A 121 4.57 -13.41 11.30
N SER A 122 5.60 -14.24 11.48
CA SER A 122 6.54 -14.08 12.60
C SER A 122 7.51 -12.90 12.39
N ALA A 123 7.95 -12.65 11.15
CA ALA A 123 8.69 -11.44 10.81
C ALA A 123 7.87 -10.16 11.03
N TRP A 124 6.58 -10.17 10.65
CA TRP A 124 5.65 -9.08 10.92
C TRP A 124 5.49 -8.82 12.42
N CYS A 125 5.25 -9.86 13.22
CA CYS A 125 5.08 -9.74 14.67
C CYS A 125 6.35 -9.18 15.35
N TRP A 126 7.53 -9.57 14.88
CA TRP A 126 8.79 -9.07 15.41
C TRP A 126 9.05 -7.60 15.05
N THR A 127 8.81 -7.20 13.79
CA THR A 127 8.98 -5.81 13.36
C THR A 127 7.99 -4.87 14.04
N THR A 128 6.73 -5.28 14.21
CA THR A 128 5.73 -4.48 14.92
C THR A 128 6.02 -4.37 16.42
N ARG A 129 6.48 -5.45 17.07
CA ARG A 129 6.88 -5.41 18.49
C ARG A 129 8.07 -4.47 18.72
N ARG A 130 9.07 -4.51 17.84
CA ARG A 130 10.26 -3.63 17.95
C ARG A 130 9.91 -2.15 17.76
N SER A 131 8.95 -1.85 16.89
CA SER A 131 8.49 -0.48 16.65
C SER A 131 7.66 0.07 17.81
N MET A 132 6.96 -0.78 18.57
CA MET A 132 6.24 -0.39 19.79
C MET A 132 7.18 -0.18 20.97
N GLU A 133 8.21 -1.01 21.13
CA GLU A 133 9.22 -0.86 22.20
C GLU A 133 10.06 0.42 22.03
N SER A 134 10.37 0.83 20.78
CA SER A 134 11.08 2.08 20.52
C SER A 134 10.23 3.34 20.76
N ALA A 135 8.90 3.23 20.71
CA ALA A 135 7.99 4.35 20.95
C ALA A 135 7.72 4.60 22.45
N SER A 136 8.08 3.67 23.32
CA SER A 136 7.84 3.74 24.78
C SER A 136 9.07 4.13 25.62
N ALA A 137 10.19 4.52 25.01
CA ALA A 137 11.36 4.96 25.76
C ALA A 137 11.18 6.42 26.24
N PRO A 138 11.10 6.68 27.56
CA PRO A 138 11.03 8.04 28.07
C PRO A 138 12.39 8.73 27.88
N SER A 139 12.37 9.89 27.22
CA SER A 139 13.54 10.78 27.11
C SER A 139 13.96 11.24 28.51
N SER A 140 15.13 10.78 28.96
CA SER A 140 15.83 11.29 30.14
C SER A 140 16.97 12.19 29.71
#